data_AF-A0A0P1KY61-F1
#
_entry.id   AF-A0A0P1KY61-F1
#
_cell.length_a   1.000
_cell.length_b   1.000
_cell.length_c   1.000
_cell.angle_alpha   90.00
_cell.angle_beta   90.00
_cell.angle_gamma   90.00
#
_symmetry.space_group_name_H-M   'P 1'
#
loop_
_entity.id
_entity.type
_entity.pdbx_description
1 polymer ?
#
loop_
_entity_poly.entity_id
_entity_poly.type
_entity_poly.pdbx_seq_one_letter_code
_entity_poly.pdbx_strand_id
1 'polypeptide(L)'
;MGKELALKELEFLEHFLRVNRNQQPVFNSFVLRKEQLRQCNFQLWSFRTLDKFTALYQLHDVLQDTKVSDLTLYALLEKLNLLFAKGPDFEESLVMDSKLLTIALIEVLIKICRIISCDSTDSKVRHSLRKSILLSIHVQFTREYALKLWEQIEDQD
;
A
#
# COMPACT_ATOMS: atom_id res chain seq x y z
N MET A 1 6.50 18.15 8.91
CA MET A 1 7.08 16.87 8.45
C MET A 1 6.06 15.75 8.31
N GLY A 2 5.39 15.28 9.38
CA GLY A 2 4.44 14.14 9.26
C GLY A 2 3.24 14.38 8.33
N LYS A 3 2.58 15.54 8.41
CA LYS A 3 1.47 15.90 7.50
C LYS A 3 1.91 16.05 6.05
N GLU A 4 3.08 16.63 5.82
CA GLU A 4 3.62 16.82 4.47
C GLU A 4 3.97 15.47 3.82
N LEU A 5 4.57 14.56 4.58
CA LEU A 5 4.83 13.19 4.12
C LEU A 5 3.51 12.48 3.79
N ALA A 6 2.50 12.59 4.66
CA ALA A 6 1.20 11.98 4.41
C ALA A 6 0.51 12.50 3.13
N LEU A 7 0.59 13.81 2.85
CA LEU A 7 0.06 14.39 1.61
C LEU A 7 0.80 13.86 0.37
N LYS A 8 2.13 13.79 0.41
CA LYS A 8 2.94 13.23 -0.68
C LYS A 8 2.57 11.75 -0.93
N GLU A 9 2.46 10.95 0.13
CA GLU A 9 2.03 9.55 0.00
C GLU A 9 0.62 9.43 -0.58
N LEU A 10 -0.31 10.32 -0.21
CA LEU A 10 -1.65 10.33 -0.79
C LEU A 10 -1.61 10.54 -2.30
N GLU A 11 -0.83 11.51 -2.79
CA GLU A 11 -0.71 11.79 -4.22
C GLU A 11 -0.19 10.56 -4.98
N PHE A 12 0.86 9.90 -4.48
CA PHE A 12 1.39 8.68 -5.09
C PHE A 12 0.39 7.53 -5.06
N LEU A 13 -0.25 7.27 -3.92
CA LEU A 13 -1.20 6.18 -3.78
C LEU A 13 -2.44 6.39 -4.67
N GLU A 14 -2.96 7.61 -4.74
CA GLU A 14 -4.09 7.94 -5.63
C GLU A 14 -3.70 7.78 -7.11
N HIS A 15 -2.47 8.12 -7.47
CA HIS A 15 -1.93 7.86 -8.79
C HIS A 15 -1.85 6.36 -9.10
N PHE A 16 -1.25 5.56 -8.21
CA PHE A 16 -1.18 4.10 -8.38
C PHE A 16 -2.55 3.44 -8.44
N LEU A 17 -3.55 3.99 -7.71
CA LEU A 17 -4.93 3.53 -7.80
C LEU A 17 -5.50 3.75 -9.20
N ARG A 18 -5.30 4.95 -9.77
CA ARG A 18 -5.74 5.28 -11.13
C ARG A 18 -5.04 4.41 -12.17
N VAL A 19 -3.74 4.17 -12.02
CA VAL A 19 -2.97 3.23 -12.86
C VAL A 19 -3.60 1.84 -12.80
N ASN A 20 -3.83 1.30 -11.61
CA ASN A 20 -4.44 -0.02 -11.46
C ASN A 20 -5.85 -0.08 -12.04
N ARG A 21 -6.61 1.01 -12.00
CA ARG A 21 -7.93 1.10 -12.63
C ARG A 21 -7.90 1.31 -14.14
N ASN A 22 -6.72 1.34 -14.76
CA ASN A 22 -6.52 1.70 -16.17
C ASN A 22 -7.06 3.11 -16.50
N GLN A 23 -7.03 4.03 -15.54
CA GLN A 23 -7.56 5.40 -15.67
C GLN A 23 -6.46 6.42 -15.98
N GLN A 24 -5.18 6.06 -15.76
CA GLN A 24 -4.04 6.95 -16.00
C GLN A 24 -2.78 6.13 -16.37
N PRO A 25 -1.88 6.66 -17.22
CA PRO A 25 -0.54 6.08 -17.43
C PRO A 25 0.33 6.15 -16.17
N VAL A 26 1.37 5.31 -16.12
CA VAL A 26 2.27 5.18 -14.95
C VAL A 26 3.18 6.39 -14.78
N PHE A 27 3.91 6.81 -15.81
CA PHE A 27 4.83 7.94 -15.75
C PHE A 27 4.52 8.95 -16.85
N ASN A 28 3.31 9.50 -16.81
CA ASN A 28 2.73 10.48 -17.74
C ASN A 28 2.52 10.00 -19.19
N SER A 29 3.37 9.12 -19.72
CA SER A 29 3.32 8.67 -21.12
C SER A 29 3.24 7.15 -21.30
N PHE A 30 3.56 6.36 -20.27
CA PHE A 30 3.65 4.90 -20.39
C PHE A 30 2.40 4.20 -19.88
N VAL A 31 1.75 3.44 -20.76
CA VAL A 31 0.63 2.55 -20.43
C VAL A 31 1.16 1.12 -20.40
N LEU A 32 1.21 0.53 -19.20
CA LEU A 32 1.57 -0.89 -19.06
C LEU A 32 0.51 -1.79 -19.69
N ARG A 33 0.95 -2.88 -20.33
CA ARG A 33 0.04 -3.94 -20.76
C ARG A 33 -0.60 -4.61 -19.55
N LYS A 34 -1.77 -5.21 -19.75
CA LYS A 34 -2.53 -5.86 -18.65
C LYS A 34 -1.70 -6.95 -17.96
N GLU A 35 -0.89 -7.67 -18.73
CA GLU A 35 -0.02 -8.76 -18.27
C GLU A 35 1.12 -8.23 -17.40
N GLN A 36 1.76 -7.13 -17.80
CA GLN A 36 2.84 -6.50 -17.05
C GLN A 36 2.36 -5.99 -15.69
N LEU A 37 1.21 -5.30 -15.69
CA LEU A 37 0.59 -4.85 -14.45
C LEU A 37 0.19 -6.02 -13.54
N ARG A 38 -0.30 -7.13 -14.11
CA ARG A 38 -0.61 -8.35 -13.36
C ARG A 38 0.63 -8.97 -12.75
N GLN A 39 1.75 -9.02 -13.46
CA GLN A 39 3.02 -9.55 -12.94
C GLN A 39 3.54 -8.70 -11.78
N CYS A 40 3.54 -7.38 -11.94
CA CYS A 40 3.88 -6.44 -10.86
C CYS A 40 3.00 -6.67 -9.62
N ASN A 41 1.69 -6.83 -9.80
CA ASN A 41 0.77 -7.08 -8.70
C ASN A 41 1.00 -8.47 -8.10
N PHE A 42 1.25 -9.50 -8.90
CA PHE A 42 1.50 -10.86 -8.40
C PHE A 42 2.69 -10.91 -7.44
N GLN A 43 3.80 -10.24 -7.76
CA GLN A 43 5.00 -10.20 -6.90
C GLN A 43 4.73 -9.61 -5.51
N LEU A 44 3.79 -8.68 -5.38
CA LEU A 44 3.40 -8.13 -4.07
C LEU A 44 2.72 -9.20 -3.19
N TRP A 45 2.00 -10.11 -3.83
CA TRP A 45 1.18 -11.15 -3.22
C TRP A 45 1.81 -12.54 -3.31
N SER A 46 3.08 -12.69 -3.72
CA SER A 46 3.73 -14.00 -3.90
C SER A 46 4.14 -14.69 -2.59
N PHE A 47 4.00 -14.00 -1.46
CA PHE A 47 4.41 -14.48 -0.15
C PHE A 47 3.33 -14.26 0.91
N ARG A 48 2.98 -15.33 1.64
CA ARG A 48 1.98 -15.33 2.73
C ARG A 48 0.65 -14.69 2.34
N THR A 49 0.15 -15.02 1.15
CA THR A 49 -1.00 -14.36 0.54
C THR A 49 -2.25 -14.39 1.41
N LEU A 50 -2.56 -15.53 2.04
CA LEU A 50 -3.72 -15.69 2.91
C LEU A 50 -3.61 -14.84 4.19
N ASP A 51 -2.42 -14.79 4.80
CA ASP A 51 -2.17 -13.95 5.97
C ASP A 51 -2.30 -12.46 5.60
N LYS A 52 -1.74 -12.06 4.45
CA LYS A 52 -1.85 -10.69 3.93
C LYS A 52 -3.30 -10.33 3.61
N PHE A 53 -4.06 -11.25 2.99
CA PHE A 53 -5.48 -11.04 2.73
C PHE A 53 -6.27 -10.86 4.03
N THR A 54 -6.03 -11.71 5.02
CA THR A 54 -6.66 -11.62 6.35
C THR A 54 -6.31 -10.29 7.02
N ALA A 55 -5.04 -9.86 6.94
CA ALA A 55 -4.60 -8.58 7.47
C ALA A 55 -5.27 -7.39 6.75
N LEU A 56 -5.40 -7.46 5.43
CA LEU A 56 -6.06 -6.44 4.62
C LEU A 56 -7.54 -6.30 5.01
N TYR A 57 -8.24 -7.44 5.16
CA TYR A 57 -9.63 -7.47 5.60
C TYR A 57 -9.80 -6.85 6.99
N GLN A 58 -8.97 -7.27 7.96
CA GLN A 58 -8.99 -6.72 9.32
C GLN A 58 -8.72 -5.21 9.34
N LEU A 59 -7.80 -4.72 8.51
CA LEU A 59 -7.50 -3.30 8.40
C LEU A 59 -8.67 -2.51 7.82
N HIS A 60 -9.37 -3.07 6.85
CA HIS A 60 -10.56 -2.43 6.29
C HIS A 60 -11.62 -2.15 7.36
N ASP A 61 -11.89 -3.14 8.22
CA ASP A 61 -12.84 -3.05 9.33
C ASP A 61 -12.38 -2.06 10.41
N VAL A 62 -11.12 -2.16 10.83
CA VAL A 62 -10.54 -1.29 11.88
C VAL A 62 -10.55 0.18 11.48
N LEU A 63 -10.44 0.47 10.18
CA LEU A 63 -10.38 1.84 9.70
C LEU A 63 -11.77 2.47 9.48
N GLN A 64 -12.88 1.79 9.78
CA GLN A 64 -14.22 2.40 9.61
C GLN A 64 -14.42 3.66 10.48
N ASP A 65 -13.75 3.75 11.62
CA ASP A 65 -13.80 4.91 12.49
C ASP A 65 -12.76 5.99 12.11
N THR A 66 -13.18 7.25 12.14
CA THR A 66 -12.31 8.41 11.85
C THR A 66 -11.38 8.76 13.01
N LYS A 67 -11.72 8.34 14.23
CA LYS A 67 -10.91 8.56 15.43
C LYS A 67 -10.17 7.29 15.81
N VAL A 68 -8.86 7.34 15.71
CA VAL A 68 -7.99 6.18 15.91
C VAL A 68 -7.31 6.29 17.28
N SER A 69 -7.34 5.24 18.08
CA SER A 69 -6.64 5.21 19.37
C SER A 69 -5.14 4.92 19.18
N ASP A 70 -4.31 5.17 20.20
CA ASP A 70 -2.89 4.79 20.14
C ASP A 70 -2.72 3.27 19.94
N LEU A 71 -3.57 2.46 20.57
CA LEU A 71 -3.62 1.00 20.38
C LEU A 71 -3.91 0.64 18.93
N THR A 72 -4.83 1.36 18.29
CA THR A 72 -5.18 1.16 16.88
C THR A 72 -4.00 1.54 15.97
N LEU A 73 -3.26 2.60 16.29
CA LEU A 73 -2.04 2.96 15.54
C LEU A 73 -0.94 1.89 15.65
N TYR A 74 -0.77 1.28 16.81
CA TYR A 74 0.13 0.13 16.97
C TYR A 74 -0.32 -1.06 16.12
N ALA A 75 -1.60 -1.44 16.21
CA ALA A 75 -2.16 -2.53 15.43
C ALA A 75 -2.02 -2.29 13.91
N LEU A 76 -2.23 -1.05 13.46
CA LEU A 76 -2.01 -0.63 12.07
C LEU A 76 -0.57 -0.91 11.64
N LEU A 77 0.42 -0.50 12.44
CA LEU A 77 1.83 -0.69 12.10
C LEU A 77 2.20 -2.17 12.01
N GLU A 78 1.71 -3.00 12.94
CA GLU A 78 1.95 -4.45 12.91
C GLU A 78 1.36 -5.11 11.65
N LYS A 79 0.13 -4.74 11.28
CA LYS A 79 -0.52 -5.27 10.07
C LYS A 79 0.14 -4.79 8.79
N LEU A 80 0.65 -3.56 8.75
CA LEU A 80 1.45 -3.08 7.62
C LEU A 80 2.74 -3.88 7.45
N ASN A 81 3.45 -4.18 8.54
CA ASN A 81 4.64 -5.03 8.47
C ASN A 81 4.32 -6.44 7.92
N LEU A 82 3.16 -6.99 8.25
CA LEU A 82 2.70 -8.26 7.68
C LEU A 82 2.34 -8.14 6.20
N LEU A 83 1.59 -7.09 5.82
CA LEU A 83 1.22 -6.81 4.42
C LEU A 83 2.44 -6.65 3.52
N PHE A 84 3.49 -5.99 4.02
CA PHE A 84 4.70 -5.73 3.28
C PHE A 84 5.80 -6.76 3.50
N ALA A 85 5.49 -7.86 4.22
CA ALA A 85 6.43 -8.95 4.39
C ALA A 85 6.83 -9.53 3.02
N LYS A 86 8.14 -9.66 2.83
CA LYS A 86 8.75 -10.29 1.65
C LYS A 86 9.26 -11.67 2.02
N GLY A 87 9.28 -12.58 1.06
CA GLY A 87 9.77 -13.93 1.25
C GLY A 87 9.98 -14.62 -0.10
N PRO A 88 10.31 -15.92 -0.09
CA PRO A 88 10.52 -16.68 -1.31
C PRO A 88 9.28 -16.63 -2.23
N ASP A 89 9.48 -16.46 -3.53
CA ASP A 89 8.43 -16.47 -4.56
C ASP A 89 7.81 -17.86 -4.82
N PHE A 90 8.03 -18.82 -3.90
CA PHE A 90 7.72 -20.22 -4.09
C PHE A 90 6.34 -20.65 -3.59
N GLU A 91 5.55 -19.75 -2.97
CA GLU A 91 4.31 -20.14 -2.31
C GLU A 91 3.03 -19.67 -3.04
N GLU A 92 2.25 -20.69 -3.40
CA GLU A 92 0.82 -20.69 -3.70
C GLU A 92 0.33 -20.01 -4.98
N SER A 93 0.02 -20.85 -5.97
CA SER A 93 -0.97 -20.55 -7.00
C SER A 93 -2.35 -20.36 -6.35
N LEU A 94 -2.69 -19.12 -6.04
CA LEU A 94 -4.01 -18.75 -5.55
C LEU A 94 -4.87 -18.19 -6.69
N VAL A 95 -6.15 -18.56 -6.66
CA VAL A 95 -7.22 -18.15 -7.59
C VAL A 95 -7.60 -16.66 -7.40
N MET A 96 -7.03 -15.97 -6.40
CA MET A 96 -7.36 -14.58 -6.09
C MET A 96 -6.76 -13.60 -7.09
N ASP A 97 -7.58 -12.64 -7.55
CA ASP A 97 -7.13 -11.62 -8.50
C ASP A 97 -6.19 -10.63 -7.79
N SER A 98 -4.88 -10.78 -8.05
CA SER A 98 -3.83 -9.91 -7.51
C SER A 98 -4.07 -8.43 -7.80
N LYS A 99 -4.75 -8.10 -8.91
CA LYS A 99 -5.11 -6.73 -9.24
C LYS A 99 -6.14 -6.17 -8.27
N LEU A 100 -7.18 -6.94 -7.95
CA LEU A 100 -8.20 -6.50 -7.00
C LEU A 100 -7.61 -6.36 -5.60
N LEU A 101 -6.73 -7.28 -5.20
CA LEU A 101 -6.04 -7.20 -3.92
C LEU A 101 -5.15 -5.95 -3.83
N THR A 102 -4.37 -5.65 -4.88
CA THR A 102 -3.55 -4.43 -4.93
C THR A 102 -4.41 -3.16 -4.88
N ILE A 103 -5.54 -3.13 -5.59
CA ILE A 103 -6.48 -1.99 -5.52
C ILE A 103 -6.98 -1.81 -4.09
N ALA A 104 -7.46 -2.88 -3.46
CA ALA A 104 -7.98 -2.83 -2.09
C ALA A 104 -6.90 -2.41 -1.08
N LEU A 105 -5.66 -2.89 -1.24
CA LEU A 105 -4.53 -2.43 -0.45
C LEU A 105 -4.30 -0.93 -0.61
N ILE A 106 -4.19 -0.42 -1.85
CA ILE A 106 -3.96 1.01 -2.11
C ILE A 106 -5.07 1.86 -1.46
N GLU A 107 -6.33 1.44 -1.55
CA GLU A 107 -7.45 2.14 -0.90
C GLU A 107 -7.32 2.17 0.63
N VAL A 108 -6.91 1.06 1.24
CA VAL A 108 -6.61 0.99 2.69
C VAL A 108 -5.47 1.94 3.05
N LEU A 109 -4.38 1.96 2.29
CA LEU A 109 -3.24 2.86 2.53
C LEU A 109 -3.63 4.33 2.40
N ILE A 110 -4.45 4.69 1.40
CA ILE A 110 -5.01 6.05 1.25
C ILE A 110 -5.80 6.42 2.52
N LYS A 111 -6.65 5.51 3.00
CA LYS A 111 -7.46 5.74 4.20
C LYS A 111 -6.59 5.96 5.44
N ILE A 112 -5.53 5.16 5.61
CA ILE A 112 -4.55 5.33 6.69
C ILE A 112 -3.89 6.71 6.62
N CYS A 113 -3.41 7.11 5.44
CA CYS A 113 -2.76 8.42 5.26
C CYS A 113 -3.73 9.59 5.55
N ARG A 114 -5.01 9.48 5.16
CA ARG A 114 -6.04 10.47 5.49
C ARG A 114 -6.28 10.58 7.00
N ILE A 115 -6.45 9.44 7.67
CA ILE A 115 -6.62 9.39 9.13
C ILE A 115 -5.43 10.06 9.84
N ILE A 116 -4.21 9.70 9.47
CA ILE A 116 -2.99 10.26 10.08
C ILE A 116 -2.87 11.77 9.81
N SER A 117 -3.28 12.23 8.62
CA SER A 117 -3.26 13.65 8.25
C SER A 117 -4.26 14.48 9.04
N CYS A 118 -5.44 13.93 9.30
CA CYS A 118 -6.53 14.58 10.03
C CYS A 118 -6.39 14.47 11.56
N ASP A 119 -5.56 13.57 12.07
CA ASP A 119 -5.34 13.38 13.51
C ASP A 119 -4.59 14.56 14.13
N SER A 120 -5.32 15.40 14.85
CA SER A 120 -4.80 16.57 15.58
C SER A 120 -4.31 16.25 16.98
N THR A 121 -4.47 15.01 17.46
CA THR A 121 -4.05 14.62 18.80
C THR A 121 -2.53 14.62 18.89
N ASP A 122 -1.97 15.24 19.93
CA ASP A 122 -0.53 15.36 20.08
C ASP A 122 -0.01 14.64 21.32
N SER A 123 0.82 13.63 21.08
CA SER A 123 1.61 12.94 22.09
C SER A 123 2.89 12.44 21.42
N LYS A 124 3.99 12.33 22.17
CA LYS A 124 5.28 11.87 21.62
C LYS A 124 5.18 10.47 21.01
N VAL A 125 4.49 9.56 21.69
CA VAL A 125 4.26 8.18 21.23
C VAL A 125 3.48 8.19 19.92
N ARG A 126 2.38 8.94 19.89
CA ARG A 126 1.50 9.05 18.72
C ARG A 126 2.20 9.70 17.53
N HIS A 127 3.04 10.70 17.77
CA HIS A 127 3.88 11.28 16.72
C HIS A 127 4.84 10.23 16.12
N SER A 128 5.50 9.46 16.98
CA SER A 128 6.41 8.40 16.53
C SER A 128 5.68 7.32 15.74
N LEU A 129 4.50 6.86 16.19
CA LEU A 129 3.69 5.86 15.48
C LEU A 129 3.26 6.35 14.10
N ARG A 130 2.69 7.57 14.02
CA ARG A 130 2.30 8.18 12.75
C ARG A 130 3.47 8.24 11.77
N LYS A 131 4.64 8.66 12.26
CA LYS A 131 5.86 8.70 11.45
C LYS A 131 6.28 7.31 10.98
N SER A 132 6.28 6.31 11.85
CA SER A 132 6.65 4.93 11.50
C SER A 132 5.70 4.32 10.47
N ILE A 133 4.39 4.56 10.61
CA ILE A 133 3.38 4.10 9.64
C ILE A 133 3.63 4.74 8.27
N LEU A 134 3.78 6.07 8.21
CA LEU A 134 4.02 6.77 6.95
C LEU A 134 5.34 6.34 6.29
N LEU A 135 6.39 6.14 7.09
CA LEU A 135 7.67 5.63 6.58
C LEU A 135 7.57 4.18 6.07
N SER A 136 6.79 3.34 6.75
CA SER A 136 6.52 1.96 6.29
C SER A 136 5.82 1.99 4.93
N ILE A 137 4.76 2.80 4.76
CA ILE A 137 4.07 2.97 3.48
C ILE A 137 5.04 3.47 2.40
N HIS A 138 5.79 4.53 2.69
CA HIS A 138 6.72 5.11 1.72
C HIS A 138 7.79 4.12 1.26
N VAL A 139 8.50 3.52 2.22
CA VAL A 139 9.70 2.71 1.96
C VAL A 139 9.33 1.33 1.46
N GLN A 140 8.31 0.70 2.04
CA GLN A 140 8.02 -0.72 1.80
C GLN A 140 6.96 -0.93 0.72
N PHE A 141 6.15 0.10 0.43
CA PHE A 141 5.14 0.03 -0.63
C PHE A 141 5.40 1.03 -1.75
N THR A 142 5.27 2.33 -1.51
CA THR A 142 5.27 3.36 -2.57
C THR A 142 6.52 3.29 -3.44
N ARG A 143 7.70 3.29 -2.80
CA ARG A 143 8.99 3.22 -3.51
C ARG A 143 9.16 1.89 -4.25
N GLU A 144 8.89 0.78 -3.57
CA GLU A 144 9.07 -0.56 -4.15
C GLU A 144 8.14 -0.79 -5.33
N TYR A 145 6.89 -0.37 -5.21
CA TYR A 145 5.89 -0.49 -6.26
C TYR A 145 6.25 0.38 -7.47
N ALA A 146 6.73 1.61 -7.24
CA ALA A 146 7.22 2.47 -8.32
C ALA A 146 8.39 1.82 -9.09
N LEU A 147 9.36 1.22 -8.38
CA LEU A 147 10.49 0.52 -8.99
C LEU A 147 10.02 -0.68 -9.81
N LYS A 148 9.10 -1.48 -9.28
CA LYS A 148 8.53 -2.61 -10.03
C LYS A 148 7.79 -2.20 -11.29
N LEU A 149 7.02 -1.12 -11.22
CA LEU A 149 6.35 -0.58 -12.40
C LEU A 149 7.36 -0.07 -13.44
N TRP A 150 8.50 0.49 -12.99
CA TRP A 150 9.57 0.94 -13.88
C TRP A 150 10.28 -0.22 -14.57
N GLU A 151 10.65 -1.28 -13.83
CA GLU A 151 11.24 -2.51 -14.40
C GLU A 151 10.38 -3.09 -15.53
N GLN A 152 9.06 -3.10 -15.35
CA GLN A 152 8.12 -3.59 -16.38
C GLN A 152 8.07 -2.74 -17.66
N ILE A 153 8.53 -1.49 -17.61
CA ILE A 153 8.63 -0.62 -18.80
C ILE A 153 9.91 -0.93 -19.57
N GLU A 154 11.02 -1.16 -18.85
CA GLU A 154 12.32 -1.46 -19.47
C GLU A 154 12.32 -2.80 -20.20
N ASP A 155 11.49 -3.76 -19.78
CA ASP A 155 11.28 -5.05 -20.48
C ASP A 155 10.54 -4.93 -21.85
N GLN A 156 10.41 -3.72 -22.41
CA GLN A 156 9.80 -3.46 -23.73
C GLN A 156 10.81 -3.42 -24.89
N ASP A 157 12.11 -3.32 -24.61
CA ASP A 157 13.22 -3.27 -25.59
C ASP A 157 13.93 -4.62 -25.74
#